data_AF-B2ABG3-F1
#
_entry.id   AF-B2ABG3-F1
#
_cell.length_a   1.000
_cell.length_b   1.000
_cell.length_c   1.000
_cell.angle_alpha   90.00
_cell.angle_beta   90.00
_cell.angle_gamma   90.00
#
_symmetry.space_group_name_H-M   'P 1'
#
loop_
_entity.id
_entity.type
_entity.pdbx_description
1 polymer ?
#
loop_
_entity_poly.entity_id
_entity_poly.type
_entity_poly.pdbx_seq_one_letter_code
_entity_poly.pdbx_strand_id
1 'polypeptide(L)'
;MIAQRQVMRFAAQLRNQTQRRLASTEHAGENAFVRERRHVKEHAKGTTELWRKISLYTVPPALILASLNAYNLWNEHWEHWSHMPPLEERVEYPYQNIRTRNYQWGDGDKLE
;
A
#
# COMPACT_ATOMS: atom_id res chain seq x y z
N MET A 1 20.03 -80.87 -12.89
CA MET A 1 18.91 -80.02 -13.37
C MET A 1 18.53 -78.92 -12.36
N ILE A 2 19.43 -77.97 -12.03
CA ILE A 2 19.07 -76.79 -11.20
C ILE A 2 19.93 -75.58 -11.62
N ALA A 3 19.82 -75.10 -12.86
CA ALA A 3 20.59 -73.93 -13.30
C ALA A 3 19.91 -73.07 -14.37
N GLN A 4 18.57 -73.15 -14.51
CA GLN A 4 17.89 -72.49 -15.64
C GLN A 4 16.66 -71.66 -15.28
N ARG A 5 16.33 -71.50 -13.98
CA ARG A 5 15.14 -70.73 -13.54
C ARG A 5 15.42 -69.33 -12.99
N GLN A 6 16.68 -68.89 -12.90
CA GLN A 6 17.00 -67.57 -12.32
C GLN A 6 17.28 -66.44 -13.33
N VAL A 7 17.43 -66.73 -14.62
CA VAL A 7 17.81 -65.70 -15.62
C VAL A 7 16.60 -64.87 -16.11
N MET A 8 15.37 -65.36 -15.95
CA MET A 8 14.17 -64.68 -16.51
C MET A 8 13.57 -63.60 -15.60
N ARG A 9 14.07 -63.38 -14.38
CA ARG A 9 13.55 -62.33 -13.48
C ARG A 9 14.34 -61.02 -13.56
N PHE A 10 15.62 -61.07 -13.93
CA PHE A 10 16.47 -59.87 -14.00
C PHE A 10 16.19 -59.02 -15.24
N ALA A 11 15.88 -59.65 -16.40
CA ALA A 11 15.57 -58.94 -17.63
C ALA A 11 14.20 -58.23 -17.62
N ALA A 12 13.27 -58.64 -16.74
CA ALA A 12 11.95 -58.03 -16.60
C ALA A 12 11.98 -56.74 -15.74
N GLN A 13 12.96 -56.59 -14.84
CA GLN A 13 13.08 -55.39 -13.99
C GLN A 13 13.83 -54.24 -14.67
N LEU A 14 14.68 -54.52 -15.66
CA LEU A 14 15.44 -53.50 -16.40
C LEU A 14 14.64 -52.81 -17.52
N ARG A 15 13.48 -53.34 -17.91
CA ARG A 15 12.67 -52.79 -19.01
C ARG A 15 11.62 -51.76 -18.60
N ASN A 16 11.38 -51.56 -17.31
CA ASN A 16 10.33 -50.66 -16.81
C ASN A 16 10.83 -49.40 -16.09
N GLN A 17 12.14 -49.10 -16.13
CA GLN A 17 12.66 -47.87 -15.49
C GLN A 17 12.80 -46.67 -16.42
N THR A 18 12.59 -46.83 -17.74
CA THR A 18 12.77 -45.74 -18.73
C THR A 18 11.45 -45.22 -19.31
N GLN A 19 10.35 -45.33 -18.56
CA GLN A 19 9.17 -44.49 -18.76
C GLN A 19 8.80 -43.72 -17.48
N ARG A 20 9.83 -43.18 -16.79
CA ARG A 20 9.66 -41.84 -16.24
C ARG A 20 9.56 -40.87 -17.41
N ARG A 21 8.42 -40.93 -18.13
CA ARG A 21 8.00 -39.83 -18.98
C ARG A 21 8.03 -38.62 -18.08
N LEU A 22 8.91 -37.70 -18.44
CA LEU A 22 8.89 -36.32 -17.99
C LEU A 22 7.48 -35.79 -18.31
N ALA A 23 6.53 -35.99 -17.39
CA ALA A 23 5.19 -35.44 -17.48
C ALA A 23 5.24 -33.94 -17.11
N SER A 24 6.26 -33.23 -17.58
CA SER A 24 6.44 -31.80 -17.38
C SER A 24 5.97 -30.98 -18.58
N THR A 25 5.38 -31.59 -19.62
CA THR A 25 5.02 -30.87 -20.86
C THR A 25 3.67 -31.27 -21.46
N GLU A 26 2.65 -31.56 -20.65
CA GLU A 26 1.27 -31.64 -21.17
C GLU A 26 0.39 -30.47 -20.67
N HIS A 27 0.74 -29.87 -19.52
CA HIS A 27 0.08 -28.68 -18.95
C HIS A 27 1.06 -27.55 -18.60
N ALA A 28 2.17 -27.43 -19.33
CA ALA A 28 3.19 -26.40 -19.08
C ALA A 28 2.68 -24.94 -19.27
N GLY A 29 1.47 -24.74 -19.81
CA GLY A 29 0.84 -23.44 -19.98
C GLY A 29 -0.31 -23.11 -19.01
N GLU A 30 -0.96 -24.12 -18.42
CA GLU A 30 -2.17 -23.93 -17.60
C GLU A 30 -2.12 -24.79 -16.33
N ASN A 31 -1.42 -24.29 -15.31
CA ASN A 31 -1.53 -24.78 -13.94
C ASN A 31 -2.49 -23.86 -13.14
N ALA A 32 -3.09 -24.36 -12.06
CA ALA A 32 -4.00 -23.59 -11.20
C ALA A 32 -3.41 -22.24 -10.77
N PHE A 33 -2.12 -22.20 -10.45
CA PHE A 33 -1.37 -20.99 -10.13
C PHE A 33 -1.31 -19.97 -11.29
N VAL A 34 -1.09 -20.44 -12.52
CA VAL A 34 -1.04 -19.55 -13.71
C VAL A 34 -2.43 -18.98 -13.99
N ARG A 35 -3.48 -19.77 -13.81
CA ARG A 35 -4.88 -19.33 -13.95
C ARG A 35 -5.25 -18.28 -12.91
N GLU A 36 -4.91 -18.50 -11.65
CA GLU A 36 -5.14 -17.53 -10.58
C GLU A 36 -4.40 -16.21 -10.84
N ARG A 37 -3.12 -16.27 -11.24
CA ARG A 37 -2.35 -15.06 -11.55
C ARG A 37 -2.94 -14.26 -12.70
N ARG A 38 -3.47 -14.94 -13.74
CA ARG A 38 -4.20 -14.29 -14.84
C ARG A 38 -5.48 -13.62 -14.34
N HIS A 39 -6.27 -14.33 -13.52
CA HIS A 39 -7.49 -13.79 -12.92
C HIS A 39 -7.22 -12.54 -12.07
N VAL A 40 -6.17 -12.58 -11.22
CA VAL A 40 -5.75 -11.42 -10.42
C VAL A 40 -5.32 -10.26 -11.32
N LYS A 41 -4.57 -10.53 -12.40
CA LYS A 41 -4.13 -9.49 -13.34
C LYS A 41 -5.31 -8.85 -14.08
N GLU A 42 -6.29 -9.65 -14.48
CA GLU A 42 -7.52 -9.17 -15.15
C GLU A 42 -8.38 -8.34 -14.19
N HIS A 43 -8.56 -8.82 -12.95
CA HIS A 43 -9.27 -8.07 -11.91
C HIS A 43 -8.57 -6.74 -11.60
N ALA A 44 -7.24 -6.76 -11.42
CA ALA A 44 -6.44 -5.56 -11.14
C ALA A 44 -6.54 -4.52 -12.26
N LYS A 45 -6.59 -4.95 -13.53
CA LYS A 45 -6.79 -4.02 -14.66
C LYS A 45 -8.10 -3.24 -14.51
N GLY A 46 -9.18 -3.91 -14.11
CA GLY A 46 -10.48 -3.28 -13.89
C GLY A 46 -10.49 -2.33 -12.69
N THR A 47 -9.94 -2.77 -11.55
CA THR A 47 -9.92 -1.96 -10.32
C THR A 47 -9.00 -0.75 -10.46
N THR A 48 -7.82 -0.88 -11.08
CA THR A 48 -6.93 0.25 -11.35
C THR A 48 -7.59 1.30 -12.23
N GLU A 49 -8.33 0.89 -13.26
CA GLU A 49 -9.05 1.83 -14.13
C GLU A 49 -10.17 2.56 -13.38
N LEU A 50 -10.91 1.86 -12.52
CA LEU A 50 -11.93 2.47 -11.67
C LEU A 50 -11.32 3.52 -10.73
N TRP A 51 -10.26 3.16 -10.00
CA TRP A 51 -9.60 4.07 -9.07
C TRP A 51 -8.98 5.27 -9.78
N ARG A 52 -8.39 5.07 -10.97
CA ARG A 52 -7.90 6.17 -11.81
C ARG A 52 -9.02 7.17 -12.12
N LYS A 53 -10.21 6.70 -12.50
CA LYS A 53 -11.35 7.57 -12.79
C LYS A 53 -11.82 8.32 -11.55
N ILE A 54 -11.96 7.65 -10.40
CA ILE A 54 -12.35 8.32 -9.16
C ILE A 54 -11.34 9.40 -8.79
N SER A 55 -10.04 9.09 -8.84
CA SER A 55 -8.98 10.04 -8.52
C SER A 55 -8.91 11.23 -9.47
N LEU A 56 -9.34 11.09 -10.73
CA LEU A 56 -9.29 12.19 -11.70
C LEU A 56 -10.60 12.97 -11.80
N TYR A 57 -11.75 12.33 -11.58
CA TYR A 57 -13.06 12.94 -11.79
C TYR A 57 -13.76 13.33 -10.49
N THR A 58 -13.47 12.66 -9.37
CA THR A 58 -14.13 12.93 -8.10
C THR A 58 -13.26 13.75 -7.17
N VAL A 59 -11.98 13.39 -7.05
CA VAL A 59 -11.06 14.04 -6.09
C VAL A 59 -10.81 15.52 -6.43
N PRO A 60 -10.51 15.93 -7.68
CA PRO A 60 -10.22 17.33 -7.96
C PRO A 60 -11.42 18.26 -7.69
N PRO A 61 -12.66 17.93 -8.11
CA PRO A 61 -13.83 18.73 -7.72
C PRO A 61 -14.04 18.82 -6.20
N ALA A 62 -13.86 17.71 -5.47
CA ALA A 62 -13.99 17.71 -4.02
C ALA A 62 -12.93 18.60 -3.35
N LEU A 63 -11.69 18.54 -3.82
CA LEU A 63 -10.61 19.40 -3.32
C LEU A 63 -10.86 20.87 -3.64
N ILE A 64 -11.35 21.19 -4.84
CA ILE A 64 -11.69 22.58 -5.20
C ILE A 64 -12.77 23.13 -4.26
N LEU A 65 -13.85 22.39 -4.05
CA LEU A 65 -14.93 22.80 -3.14
C LEU A 65 -14.44 22.98 -1.70
N ALA A 66 -13.66 22.03 -1.19
CA ALA A 66 -13.07 22.13 0.15
C ALA A 66 -12.11 23.32 0.26
N SER A 67 -11.30 23.58 -0.76
CA SER A 67 -10.34 24.69 -0.79
C SER A 67 -11.06 26.04 -0.80
N LEU A 68 -12.15 26.17 -1.56
CA LEU A 68 -12.96 27.40 -1.57
C LEU A 68 -13.59 27.68 -0.20
N ASN A 69 -14.11 26.64 0.47
CA ASN A 69 -14.65 26.79 1.82
C ASN A 69 -13.55 27.18 2.83
N ALA A 70 -12.39 26.51 2.78
CA ALA A 70 -11.25 26.83 3.63
C ALA A 70 -10.72 28.24 3.38
N TYR A 71 -10.73 28.72 2.13
CA TYR A 71 -10.32 30.08 1.79
C TYR A 71 -11.25 31.14 2.38
N ASN A 72 -12.57 30.90 2.38
CA ASN A 72 -13.52 31.81 3.02
C ASN A 72 -13.28 31.88 4.53
N LEU A 73 -13.17 30.72 5.19
CA LEU A 73 -12.87 30.64 6.62
C LEU A 73 -11.52 31.26 6.98
N TRP A 74 -10.52 31.14 6.09
CA TRP A 74 -9.23 31.79 6.25
C TRP A 74 -9.36 33.31 6.28
N ASN A 75 -10.11 33.89 5.35
CA ASN A 75 -10.32 35.34 5.31
C ASN A 75 -11.08 35.83 6.56
N GLU A 76 -12.14 35.12 6.97
CA GLU A 76 -12.87 35.41 8.21
C GLU A 76 -11.96 35.31 9.45
N HIS A 77 -11.08 34.31 9.49
CA HIS A 77 -10.13 34.15 10.59
C HIS A 77 -9.15 35.32 10.67
N TRP A 78 -8.64 35.80 9.53
CA TRP A 78 -7.73 36.95 9.51
C TRP A 78 -8.42 38.27 9.83
N GLU A 79 -9.67 38.44 9.40
CA GLU A 79 -10.49 39.59 9.80
C GLU A 79 -10.80 39.56 11.31
N HIS A 80 -11.05 38.38 11.89
CA HIS A 80 -11.18 38.27 13.34
C HIS A 80 -9.84 38.55 14.04
N TRP A 81 -8.73 38.06 13.49
CA TRP A 81 -7.39 38.25 14.05
C TRP A 81 -6.97 39.72 14.05
N SER A 82 -7.28 40.49 13.00
CA SER A 82 -6.95 41.91 12.92
C SER A 82 -7.69 42.77 13.95
N HIS A 83 -8.85 42.31 14.41
CA HIS A 83 -9.62 42.99 15.46
C HIS A 83 -9.27 42.54 16.89
N MET A 84 -8.46 41.47 17.05
CA MET A 84 -8.05 41.04 18.38
C MET A 84 -6.96 41.95 18.96
N PRO A 85 -6.94 42.14 20.30
CA PRO A 85 -5.88 42.89 20.95
C PRO A 85 -4.51 42.23 20.71
N PRO A 86 -3.41 43.01 20.78
CA PRO A 86 -2.05 42.49 20.72
C PRO A 86 -1.86 41.30 21.66
N LEU A 87 -1.04 40.33 21.27
CA LEU A 87 -0.82 39.10 22.05
C LEU A 87 -0.35 39.39 23.49
N GLU A 88 0.43 40.44 23.69
CA GLU A 88 0.95 40.88 24.99
C GLU A 88 -0.16 41.35 25.96
N GLU A 89 -1.29 41.81 25.43
CA GLU A 89 -2.42 42.30 26.21
C GLU A 89 -3.45 41.20 26.51
N ARG A 90 -3.28 40.00 25.95
CA ARG A 90 -4.21 38.88 26.16
C ARG A 90 -3.94 38.22 27.51
N VAL A 91 -4.99 37.95 28.26
CA VAL A 91 -4.89 37.29 29.57
C VAL A 91 -4.32 35.89 29.39
N GLU A 92 -3.10 35.67 29.90
CA GLU A 92 -2.49 34.35 30.00
C GLU A 92 -2.87 33.71 31.34
N TYR A 93 -3.33 32.46 31.27
CA TYR A 93 -3.65 31.70 32.47
C TYR A 93 -2.43 30.90 32.97
N PRO A 94 -2.33 30.59 34.27
CA PRO A 94 -1.18 29.88 34.84
C PRO A 94 -0.90 28.49 34.24
N TYR A 95 -1.89 27.89 33.56
CA TYR A 95 -1.76 26.61 32.88
C TYR A 95 -1.38 26.74 31.39
N GLN A 96 -1.37 27.96 30.86
CA GLN A 96 -0.92 28.25 29.50
C GLN A 96 0.59 28.58 29.52
N ASN A 97 1.28 28.28 28.42
CA ASN A 97 2.70 28.61 28.24
C ASN A 97 3.64 28.16 29.39
N ILE A 98 3.31 27.07 30.12
CA ILE A 98 4.18 26.56 31.18
C ILE A 98 5.55 26.15 30.59
N ARG A 99 6.63 26.62 31.23
CA ARG A 99 8.02 26.23 30.93
C ARG A 99 8.72 25.81 32.22
N THR A 100 9.13 24.54 32.29
CA THR A 100 9.96 24.03 33.40
C THR A 100 11.45 24.09 33.07
N ARG A 101 11.79 24.10 31.79
CA ARG A 101 13.13 24.30 31.23
C ARG A 101 13.03 25.04 29.90
N ASN A 102 14.08 25.77 29.58
CA ASN A 102 14.19 26.50 28.31
C ASN A 102 14.32 25.54 27.13
N TYR A 103 13.88 25.99 25.95
CA TYR A 103 14.16 25.29 24.70
C TYR A 103 15.65 25.32 24.38
N GLN A 104 16.11 24.34 23.58
CA GLN A 104 17.52 24.17 23.23
C GLN A 104 17.95 25.01 22.01
N TRP A 105 17.07 25.89 21.54
CA TRP A 105 17.23 26.71 20.35
C TRP A 105 16.56 28.07 20.56
N GLY A 106 16.85 29.02 19.68
CA GLY A 106 16.34 30.38 19.79
C GLY A 106 16.81 31.08 21.07
N ASP A 107 15.93 31.89 21.65
CA ASP A 107 16.13 32.61 22.91
C ASP A 107 15.83 31.77 24.16
N GLY A 108 15.35 30.54 23.97
CA GLY A 108 14.96 29.63 25.05
C GLY A 108 13.47 29.64 25.40
N ASP A 109 12.65 30.53 24.85
CA ASP A 109 11.18 30.52 24.96
C ASP A 109 10.47 30.39 23.60
N LYS A 110 10.98 31.06 22.56
CA LYS A 110 10.43 31.00 21.21
C LYS A 110 11.54 30.89 20.17
N LEU A 111 11.12 30.48 18.97
CA LEU A 111 11.94 30.66 17.77
C LEU A 111 11.74 32.12 17.37
N GLU A 112 12.58 33.04 17.87
CA GLU A 112 12.73 34.34 17.20
C GLU A 112 13.40 34.15 15.82
#